data_AF-A0A955JC32-F1
#
_entry.id   AF-A0A955JC32-F1
#
_cell.length_a   1.000
_cell.length_b   1.000
_cell.length_c   1.000
_cell.angle_alpha   90.00
_cell.angle_beta   90.00
_cell.angle_gamma   90.00
#
_symmetry.space_group_name_H-M   'P 1'
#
loop_
_entity.id
_entity.type
_entity.pdbx_description
1 polymer ?
#
loop_
_entity_poly.entity_id
_entity_poly.type
_entity_poly.pdbx_seq_one_letter_code
_entity_poly.pdbx_strand_id
1 'polypeptide(L)'
;CAINTLPLATNQGFKNLIPMSVDGEFLYYLMATQKKHLVQLCAGSTFLEIGKKQLDQFEIHLPSDVDEQKTIAKLLADMDAEIDALERRWSKTHNIKIAMMQELLTGKTRLVGREVPAAQEASASDKPSHNWAFNEAVVISTLVSRFGKEDYPLGRKRYTKLSYLLHRRVERRAEGYLKKAAGPYNPKTKYAGPEKIAKANGYILQH
;
A
#
# COMPACT_ATOMS: atom_id res chain seq x y z
N CYS A 1 -10.06 10.16 -20.73
CA CYS A 1 -10.57 11.47 -21.15
C CYS A 1 -9.95 12.53 -20.24
N ALA A 2 -9.93 13.79 -20.67
CA ALA A 2 -9.50 14.92 -19.86
C ALA A 2 -10.40 16.11 -20.19
N ILE A 3 -10.67 16.96 -19.19
CA ILE A 3 -11.31 18.25 -19.40
C ILE A 3 -10.22 19.27 -19.64
N ASN A 4 -10.39 20.06 -20.69
CA ASN A 4 -9.47 21.14 -20.96
C ASN A 4 -9.88 22.42 -20.24
N THR A 5 -8.99 22.97 -19.42
CA THR A 5 -9.21 24.23 -18.69
C THR A 5 -8.63 25.46 -19.38
N LEU A 6 -7.74 25.28 -20.37
CA LEU A 6 -7.03 26.36 -21.07
C LEU A 6 -7.03 26.11 -22.58
N PRO A 7 -7.16 27.10 -23.46
CA PRO A 7 -7.13 26.88 -24.91
C PRO A 7 -5.93 26.01 -25.35
N LEU A 8 -6.20 24.90 -26.06
CA LEU A 8 -5.17 23.99 -26.57
C LEU A 8 -5.50 23.50 -27.97
N ALA A 9 -4.46 23.06 -28.68
CA ALA A 9 -4.59 22.37 -29.97
C ALA A 9 -4.20 20.90 -29.81
N THR A 10 -4.96 20.00 -30.43
CA THR A 10 -4.67 18.56 -30.41
C THR A 10 -4.25 18.05 -31.79
N ASN A 11 -3.47 16.98 -31.82
CA ASN A 11 -3.21 16.25 -33.06
C ASN A 11 -4.43 15.39 -33.47
N GLN A 12 -4.34 14.73 -34.63
CA GLN A 12 -5.41 13.91 -35.20
C GLN A 12 -5.86 12.74 -34.30
N GLY A 13 -4.96 12.24 -33.44
CA GLY A 13 -5.21 11.10 -32.57
C GLY A 13 -6.17 11.40 -31.41
N PHE A 14 -6.40 12.68 -31.09
CA PHE A 14 -7.40 13.07 -30.10
C PHE A 14 -8.73 13.36 -30.78
N LYS A 15 -9.82 12.92 -30.13
CA LYS A 15 -11.17 13.30 -30.50
C LYS A 15 -11.69 14.32 -29.49
N ASN A 16 -12.02 15.50 -29.99
CA ASN A 16 -12.52 16.60 -29.18
C ASN A 16 -14.05 16.56 -29.16
N LEU A 17 -14.64 16.54 -27.97
CA LEU A 17 -16.08 16.59 -27.77
C LEU A 17 -16.42 17.96 -27.20
N ILE A 18 -17.32 18.68 -27.88
CA ILE A 18 -17.80 20.00 -27.45
C ILE A 18 -19.26 19.82 -27.03
N PRO A 19 -19.55 19.77 -25.72
CA PRO A 19 -20.93 19.63 -25.25
C PRO A 19 -21.72 20.91 -25.55
N MET A 20 -22.91 20.76 -26.15
CA MET A 20 -23.80 21.88 -26.47
C MET A 20 -24.95 22.02 -25.48
N SER A 21 -25.59 20.91 -25.11
CA SER A 21 -26.78 20.85 -24.25
C SER A 21 -26.61 19.89 -23.07
N VAL A 22 -25.36 19.60 -22.70
CA VAL A 22 -24.98 18.60 -21.70
C VAL A 22 -23.96 19.25 -20.77
N ASP A 23 -24.01 18.92 -19.49
CA ASP A 23 -22.98 19.33 -18.55
C ASP A 23 -21.63 18.67 -18.90
N GLY A 24 -20.58 19.48 -19.00
CA GLY A 24 -19.26 19.03 -19.45
C GLY A 24 -18.54 18.12 -18.46
N GLU A 25 -18.70 18.37 -17.16
CA GLU A 25 -18.11 17.52 -16.11
C GLU A 25 -18.86 16.18 -16.03
N PHE A 26 -20.19 16.21 -16.12
CA PHE A 26 -20.99 14.99 -16.21
C PHE A 26 -20.57 14.14 -17.42
N LEU A 27 -20.45 14.76 -18.60
CA LEU A 27 -20.01 14.06 -19.81
C LEU A 27 -18.61 13.45 -19.63
N TYR A 28 -17.69 14.16 -18.98
CA TYR A 28 -16.36 13.64 -18.66
C TYR A 28 -16.45 12.36 -17.82
N TYR A 29 -17.21 12.40 -16.72
CA TYR A 29 -17.39 11.25 -15.83
C TYR A 29 -18.07 10.10 -16.54
N LEU A 30 -19.13 10.37 -17.32
CA LEU A 30 -19.84 9.37 -18.12
C LEU A 30 -18.87 8.70 -19.11
N MET A 31 -18.07 9.47 -19.84
CA MET A 31 -17.08 8.92 -20.77
C MET A 31 -15.99 8.10 -20.06
N ALA A 32 -15.62 8.47 -18.83
CA ALA A 32 -14.68 7.69 -18.03
C ALA A 32 -15.22 6.30 -17.72
N THR A 33 -16.53 6.15 -17.46
CA THR A 33 -17.16 4.83 -17.25
C THR A 33 -17.12 3.96 -18.51
N GLN A 34 -17.22 4.59 -19.69
CA GLN A 34 -17.27 3.90 -20.99
C GLN A 34 -15.89 3.54 -21.56
N LYS A 35 -14.80 3.90 -20.87
CA LYS A 35 -13.42 3.70 -21.33
C LYS A 35 -13.15 2.29 -21.86
N LYS A 36 -13.62 1.25 -21.16
CA LYS A 36 -13.38 -0.14 -21.58
C LYS A 36 -14.03 -0.46 -22.92
N HIS A 37 -15.26 0.00 -23.13
CA HIS A 37 -16.00 -0.21 -24.36
C HIS A 37 -15.38 0.57 -25.51
N LEU A 38 -15.00 1.83 -25.28
CA LEU A 38 -14.30 2.65 -26.26
C LEU A 38 -12.95 2.04 -26.69
N VAL A 39 -12.18 1.46 -25.76
CA VAL A 39 -10.91 0.79 -26.08
C VAL A 39 -11.12 -0.46 -26.94
N GLN A 40 -12.23 -1.18 -26.79
CA GLN A 40 -12.55 -2.34 -27.64
C GLN A 40 -12.90 -1.94 -29.07
N LEU A 41 -13.37 -0.71 -29.28
CA LEU A 41 -13.68 -0.17 -30.60
C LEU A 41 -12.44 0.43 -31.29
N CYS A 42 -11.36 0.68 -30.55
CA CYS A 42 -10.13 1.21 -31.13
C CYS A 42 -9.49 0.23 -32.13
N ALA A 43 -8.88 0.79 -33.17
CA ALA A 43 -8.10 0.07 -34.15
C ALA A 43 -6.62 0.46 -34.06
N GLY A 44 -5.73 -0.44 -34.52
CA GLY A 44 -4.29 -0.23 -34.55
C GLY A 44 -3.51 -1.23 -33.69
N SER A 45 -2.30 -1.60 -34.12
CA SER A 45 -1.42 -2.55 -33.41
C SER A 45 -0.40 -1.86 -32.51
N THR A 46 0.09 -0.69 -32.89
CA THR A 46 1.11 0.09 -32.16
C THR A 46 0.49 1.21 -31.32
N PHE A 47 -0.48 1.93 -31.88
CA PHE A 47 -1.26 2.95 -31.19
C PHE A 47 -2.73 2.68 -31.42
N LEU A 48 -3.47 2.46 -30.33
CA LEU A 48 -4.91 2.28 -30.38
C LEU A 48 -5.58 3.65 -30.52
N GLU A 49 -6.32 3.83 -31.60
CA GLU A 49 -7.10 5.04 -31.86
C GLU A 49 -8.55 4.66 -32.18
N ILE A 50 -9.50 5.45 -31.67
CA ILE A 50 -10.90 5.35 -32.08
C ILE A 50 -11.16 6.22 -33.31
N GLY A 51 -11.70 5.61 -34.36
CA GLY A 51 -12.08 6.33 -35.57
C GLY A 51 -13.27 7.25 -35.32
N LYS A 52 -13.33 8.39 -36.02
CA LYS A 52 -14.44 9.35 -35.89
C LYS A 52 -15.82 8.68 -36.08
N LYS A 53 -15.97 7.87 -37.13
CA LYS A 53 -17.24 7.16 -37.41
C LYS A 53 -17.69 6.23 -36.28
N GLN A 54 -16.74 5.55 -35.64
CA GLN A 54 -17.04 4.62 -34.54
C GLN A 54 -17.49 5.41 -33.29
N LEU A 55 -16.84 6.54 -33.03
CA LEU A 55 -17.21 7.42 -31.93
C LEU A 55 -18.58 8.09 -32.19
N ASP A 56 -18.87 8.52 -33.42
CA ASP A 56 -20.15 9.12 -33.79
C ASP A 56 -21.34 8.13 -33.66
N GLN A 57 -21.08 6.83 -33.80
CA GLN A 57 -22.07 5.76 -33.63
C GLN A 57 -22.16 5.23 -32.20
N PHE A 58 -21.34 5.75 -31.28
CA PHE A 58 -21.28 5.26 -29.92
C PHE A 58 -22.45 5.82 -29.09
N GLU A 59 -23.38 4.93 -28.74
CA GLU A 59 -24.55 5.30 -27.95
C GLU A 59 -24.24 5.34 -26.45
N ILE A 60 -24.76 6.36 -25.78
CA ILE A 60 -24.61 6.59 -24.35
C ILE A 60 -25.97 6.90 -23.75
N HIS A 61 -26.19 6.44 -22.52
CA HIS A 61 -27.39 6.83 -21.77
C HIS A 61 -27.14 8.20 -21.13
N LEU A 62 -27.94 9.17 -21.54
CA LEU A 62 -27.85 10.54 -21.08
C LEU A 62 -29.17 10.95 -20.41
N PRO A 63 -29.17 11.31 -19.12
CA PRO A 63 -30.36 11.87 -18.47
C PRO A 63 -30.70 13.22 -19.10
N SER A 64 -31.99 13.47 -19.35
CA SER A 64 -32.43 14.71 -20.03
C SER A 64 -32.38 15.94 -19.12
N ASP A 65 -32.38 15.75 -17.80
CA ASP A 65 -32.31 16.83 -16.82
C ASP A 65 -30.87 17.28 -16.57
N VAL A 66 -30.59 18.55 -16.85
CA VAL A 66 -29.26 19.15 -16.67
C VAL A 66 -28.92 19.35 -15.18
N ASP A 67 -29.92 19.56 -14.33
CA ASP A 67 -29.68 19.76 -12.89
C ASP A 67 -29.33 18.43 -12.22
N GLU A 68 -29.92 17.33 -12.68
CA GLU A 68 -29.49 15.97 -12.31
C GLU A 68 -28.03 15.71 -12.73
N GLN A 69 -27.67 16.04 -13.99
CA GLN A 69 -26.30 15.89 -14.49
C GLN A 69 -25.29 16.63 -13.62
N LYS A 70 -25.55 17.91 -13.31
CA LYS A 70 -24.68 18.74 -12.45
C LYS A 70 -24.55 18.18 -11.04
N THR A 71 -25.65 17.67 -10.48
CA THR A 71 -25.64 17.11 -9.12
C THR A 71 -24.75 15.85 -9.07
N ILE A 72 -24.88 14.97 -10.06
CA ILE A 72 -24.03 13.78 -10.19
C ILE A 72 -22.56 14.17 -10.40
N ALA A 73 -22.30 15.09 -11.33
CA ALA A 73 -20.95 15.55 -11.64
C ALA A 73 -20.26 16.16 -10.43
N LYS A 74 -20.96 17.05 -9.71
CA LYS A 74 -20.46 17.68 -8.48
C LYS A 74 -20.09 16.66 -7.41
N LEU A 75 -20.96 15.66 -7.18
CA LEU A 75 -20.68 14.62 -6.20
C LEU A 75 -19.39 13.86 -6.55
N LEU A 76 -19.19 13.51 -7.83
CA LEU A 76 -17.99 12.82 -8.28
C LEU A 76 -16.74 13.72 -8.21
N ALA A 77 -16.87 15.00 -8.55
CA ALA A 77 -15.80 15.98 -8.44
C ALA A 77 -15.37 16.20 -6.98
N ASP A 78 -16.31 16.25 -6.04
CA ASP A 78 -16.03 16.37 -4.62
C ASP A 78 -15.23 15.15 -4.11
N MET A 79 -15.58 13.94 -4.58
CA MET A 79 -14.84 12.71 -4.25
C MET A 79 -13.41 12.72 -4.82
N ASP A 80 -13.25 13.12 -6.09
CA ASP A 80 -11.92 13.24 -6.71
C ASP A 80 -11.06 14.29 -5.97
N ALA A 81 -11.63 15.43 -5.59
CA ALA A 81 -10.95 16.45 -4.82
C ALA A 81 -10.49 15.95 -3.44
N GLU A 82 -11.29 15.10 -2.78
CA GLU A 82 -10.91 14.46 -1.52
C GLU A 82 -9.75 13.48 -1.71
N ILE A 83 -9.80 12.65 -2.75
CA ILE A 83 -8.72 11.71 -3.09
C ILE A 83 -7.43 12.48 -3.35
N ASP A 84 -7.47 13.52 -4.18
CA ASP A 84 -6.32 14.39 -4.48
C ASP A 84 -5.73 15.00 -3.20
N ALA A 85 -6.57 15.47 -2.28
CA ALA A 85 -6.13 16.04 -1.01
C ALA A 85 -5.43 14.99 -0.13
N LEU A 86 -5.95 13.76 -0.09
CA LEU A 86 -5.36 12.64 0.65
C LEU A 86 -4.03 12.20 0.03
N GLU A 87 -3.94 12.09 -1.29
CA GLU A 87 -2.71 11.72 -1.99
C GLU A 87 -1.60 12.76 -1.79
N ARG A 88 -1.94 14.05 -1.80
CA ARG A 88 -1.00 15.15 -1.47
C ARG A 88 -0.49 15.04 -0.04
N ARG A 89 -1.38 14.77 0.93
CA ARG A 89 -1.00 14.59 2.35
C ARG A 89 -0.11 13.36 2.53
N TRP A 90 -0.46 12.26 1.88
CA TRP A 90 0.33 11.03 1.90
C TRP A 90 1.73 11.27 1.32
N SER A 91 1.82 11.86 0.14
CA SER A 91 3.10 12.14 -0.54
C SER A 91 3.98 13.06 0.29
N LYS A 92 3.41 14.12 0.88
CA LYS A 92 4.13 15.03 1.78
C LYS A 92 4.68 14.28 3.00
N THR A 93 3.84 13.48 3.67
CA THR A 93 4.23 12.73 4.87
C THR A 93 5.29 11.68 4.54
N HIS A 94 5.15 11.01 3.40
CA HIS A 94 6.11 10.04 2.91
C HIS A 94 7.48 10.67 2.64
N ASN A 95 7.51 11.82 1.97
CA ASN A 95 8.75 12.55 1.70
C ASN A 95 9.40 13.05 2.99
N ILE A 96 8.62 13.58 3.94
CA ILE A 96 9.12 13.97 5.27
C ILE A 96 9.74 12.76 5.97
N LYS A 97 9.07 11.60 5.98
CA LYS A 97 9.60 10.38 6.58
C LYS A 97 10.95 10.01 5.97
N ILE A 98 11.07 10.00 4.64
CA ILE A 98 12.32 9.65 3.96
C ILE A 98 13.43 10.64 4.31
N ALA A 99 13.13 11.94 4.24
CA ALA A 99 14.08 12.99 4.57
C ALA A 99 14.54 12.89 6.04
N MET A 100 13.62 12.68 6.97
CA MET A 100 13.92 12.50 8.39
C MET A 100 14.76 11.24 8.64
N MET A 101 14.48 10.13 7.95
CA MET A 101 15.32 8.93 8.04
C MET A 101 16.75 9.24 7.60
N GLN A 102 16.93 10.00 6.51
CA GLN A 102 18.25 10.40 6.06
C GLN A 102 18.95 11.29 7.08
N GLU A 103 18.27 12.32 7.59
CA GLU A 103 18.79 13.26 8.60
C GLU A 103 19.24 12.55 9.89
N LEU A 104 18.41 11.65 10.41
CA LEU A 104 18.61 10.99 11.70
C LEU A 104 19.58 9.81 11.62
N LEU A 105 19.47 8.95 10.59
CA LEU A 105 20.32 7.77 10.47
C LEU A 105 21.74 8.11 10.01
N THR A 106 21.93 9.24 9.32
CA THR A 106 23.28 9.74 8.98
C THR A 106 23.87 10.64 10.05
N GLY A 107 23.12 10.91 11.13
CA GLY A 107 23.58 11.70 12.27
C GLY A 107 23.79 13.19 11.96
N LYS A 108 23.26 13.68 10.82
CA LYS A 108 23.30 15.11 10.44
C LYS A 108 22.51 15.96 11.44
N THR A 109 21.37 15.45 11.89
CA THR A 109 20.57 16.06 12.94
C THR A 109 20.55 15.14 14.15
N ARG A 110 21.04 15.64 15.29
CA ARG A 110 20.96 14.94 16.58
C ARG A 110 19.74 15.44 17.34
N LEU A 111 18.95 14.50 17.85
CA LEU A 111 17.80 14.84 18.68
C LEU A 111 18.31 15.47 19.98
N VAL A 112 17.87 16.69 20.27
CA VAL A 112 18.09 17.29 21.58
C VAL A 112 17.29 16.45 22.57
N GLY A 113 17.97 15.83 23.53
CA GLY A 113 17.30 15.08 24.58
C GLY A 113 16.30 16.02 25.23
N ARG A 114 15.00 15.70 25.15
CA ARG A 114 14.07 16.21 26.14
C ARG A 114 14.66 15.77 27.47
N GLU A 115 14.98 16.71 28.35
CA GLU A 115 15.20 16.39 29.75
C GLU A 115 13.89 15.79 30.24
N VAL A 116 13.77 14.47 30.08
CA VAL A 116 12.90 13.67 30.89
C VAL A 116 13.40 13.92 32.31
N PRO A 117 12.56 14.40 33.24
CA PRO A 117 12.99 14.69 34.60
C PRO A 117 13.77 13.47 35.09
N ALA A 118 15.00 13.71 35.52
CA ALA A 118 16.04 12.70 35.70
C ALA A 118 15.47 11.43 36.32
N ALA A 119 15.15 10.46 35.45
CA ALA A 119 15.13 9.08 35.86
C ALA A 119 16.58 8.80 36.21
N GLN A 120 16.83 8.75 37.52
CA GLN A 120 18.13 8.54 38.17
C GLN A 120 19.07 7.80 37.24
N GLU A 121 20.22 8.42 36.96
CA GLU A 121 21.35 7.76 36.32
C GLU A 121 21.78 6.59 37.19
N ALA A 122 21.13 5.44 36.99
CA ALA A 122 21.61 4.18 37.47
C ALA A 122 22.89 3.87 36.67
N SER A 123 23.95 3.64 37.42
CA SER A 123 25.23 3.06 36.99
C SER A 123 25.07 2.07 35.83
N ALA A 124 26.07 2.02 34.95
CA ALA A 124 26.18 1.09 33.83
C ALA A 124 26.20 -0.39 34.26
N SER A 125 25.04 -0.91 34.66
CA SER A 125 24.76 -2.32 34.94
C SER A 125 23.29 -2.61 34.62
N ASP A 126 23.06 -3.52 33.68
CA ASP A 126 21.80 -4.20 33.37
C ASP A 126 20.56 -3.37 33.01
N LYS A 127 20.55 -2.80 31.79
CA LYS A 127 19.27 -2.69 31.05
C LYS A 127 19.02 -4.03 30.35
N PRO A 128 17.86 -4.68 30.52
CA PRO A 128 17.61 -5.96 29.88
C PRO A 128 17.64 -5.74 28.37
N SER A 129 18.61 -6.38 27.72
CA SER A 129 18.72 -6.46 26.26
C SER A 129 17.34 -6.79 25.67
N HIS A 130 16.93 -6.02 24.66
CA HIS A 130 15.69 -6.21 23.92
C HIS A 130 15.38 -7.71 23.73
N ASN A 131 14.24 -8.17 24.27
CA ASN A 131 13.93 -9.60 24.35
C ASN A 131 13.52 -10.14 22.97
N TRP A 132 14.54 -10.52 22.19
CA TRP A 132 14.36 -11.05 20.83
C TRP A 132 13.37 -12.21 20.78
N ALA A 133 13.32 -13.05 21.82
CA ALA A 133 12.45 -14.22 21.89
C ALA A 133 10.98 -13.83 22.07
N PHE A 134 10.70 -12.68 22.71
CA PHE A 134 9.34 -12.15 22.78
C PHE A 134 8.88 -11.64 21.40
N ASN A 135 9.70 -10.87 20.70
CA ASN A 135 9.34 -10.37 19.37
C ASN A 135 9.10 -11.50 18.37
N GLU A 136 9.95 -12.52 18.40
CA GLU A 136 9.76 -13.71 17.56
C GLU A 136 8.51 -14.49 17.95
N ALA A 137 8.09 -14.50 19.22
CA ALA A 137 6.83 -15.11 19.62
C ALA A 137 5.63 -14.39 18.97
N VAL A 138 5.69 -13.07 18.84
CA VAL A 138 4.67 -12.26 18.15
C VAL A 138 4.70 -12.46 16.63
N VAL A 139 5.88 -12.62 16.04
CA VAL A 139 6.00 -12.98 14.61
C VAL A 139 5.42 -14.36 14.35
N ILE A 140 5.70 -15.34 15.21
CA ILE A 140 5.13 -16.69 15.09
C ILE A 140 3.61 -16.65 15.20
N SER A 141 3.05 -15.86 16.13
CA SER A 141 1.61 -15.76 16.33
C SER A 141 0.89 -15.25 15.09
N THR A 142 1.41 -14.18 14.49
CA THR A 142 0.86 -13.59 13.26
C THR A 142 0.96 -14.55 12.09
N LEU A 143 2.08 -15.28 11.96
CA LEU A 143 2.24 -16.30 10.92
C LEU A 143 1.26 -17.48 11.10
N VAL A 144 1.07 -17.96 12.33
CA VAL A 144 0.13 -19.05 12.62
C VAL A 144 -1.32 -18.59 12.43
N SER A 145 -1.68 -17.39 12.87
CA SER A 145 -3.01 -16.81 12.64
C SER A 145 -3.32 -16.62 11.15
N ARG A 146 -2.33 -16.21 10.35
CA ARG A 146 -2.54 -15.90 8.92
C ARG A 146 -2.49 -17.13 8.02
N PHE A 147 -1.63 -18.10 8.32
CA PHE A 147 -1.33 -19.24 7.46
C PHE A 147 -1.72 -20.60 8.05
N GLY A 148 -1.95 -20.70 9.36
CA GLY A 148 -2.40 -21.91 10.02
C GLY A 148 -3.92 -22.07 9.96
N LYS A 149 -4.37 -23.32 9.91
CA LYS A 149 -5.77 -23.73 10.09
C LYS A 149 -5.84 -24.89 11.08
N GLU A 150 -6.99 -25.15 11.69
CA GLU A 150 -7.16 -26.29 12.63
C GLU A 150 -6.78 -27.62 11.99
N ASP A 151 -7.22 -27.87 10.75
CA ASP A 151 -6.88 -29.09 10.00
C ASP A 151 -5.42 -29.17 9.54
N TYR A 152 -4.73 -28.02 9.47
CA TYR A 152 -3.38 -27.91 8.92
C TYR A 152 -2.53 -26.91 9.72
N PRO A 153 -2.11 -27.28 10.95
CA PRO A 153 -1.35 -26.38 11.80
C PRO A 153 0.03 -26.10 11.20
N LEU A 154 0.51 -24.87 11.42
CA LEU A 154 1.84 -24.46 10.99
C LEU A 154 2.89 -25.07 11.92
N GLY A 155 3.40 -26.25 11.56
CA GLY A 155 4.44 -26.91 12.35
C GLY A 155 5.74 -26.11 12.48
N ARG A 156 6.55 -26.43 13.50
CA ARG A 156 7.79 -25.72 13.88
C ARG A 156 8.72 -25.34 12.75
N LYS A 157 8.98 -26.29 11.84
CA LYS A 157 9.85 -26.08 10.68
C LYS A 157 9.28 -25.05 9.70
N ARG A 158 7.96 -24.96 9.56
CA ARG A 158 7.27 -24.06 8.61
C ARG A 158 7.29 -22.62 9.10
N TYR A 159 6.86 -22.35 10.34
CA TYR A 159 6.91 -20.98 10.85
C TYR A 159 8.36 -20.48 11.00
N THR A 160 9.33 -21.36 11.30
CA THR A 160 10.75 -20.95 11.39
C THR A 160 11.28 -20.46 10.04
N LYS A 161 10.91 -21.14 8.94
CA LYS A 161 11.27 -20.73 7.58
C LYS A 161 10.54 -19.45 7.16
N LEU A 162 9.27 -19.30 7.53
CA LEU A 162 8.49 -18.09 7.23
C LEU A 162 8.98 -16.87 8.02
N SER A 163 9.32 -17.03 9.30
CA SER A 163 9.95 -15.97 10.11
C SER A 163 11.27 -15.55 9.46
N TYR A 164 12.14 -16.50 9.05
CA TYR A 164 13.35 -16.18 8.30
C TYR A 164 13.09 -15.33 7.04
N LEU A 165 12.09 -15.72 6.23
CA LEU A 165 11.74 -14.98 5.01
C LEU A 165 11.19 -13.60 5.32
N LEU A 166 10.42 -13.47 6.40
CA LEU A 166 9.87 -12.20 6.87
C LEU A 166 10.99 -11.25 7.28
N HIS A 167 11.91 -11.68 8.15
CA HIS A 167 13.07 -10.88 8.54
C HIS A 167 13.91 -10.50 7.30
N ARG A 168 14.17 -11.44 6.40
CA ARG A 168 14.92 -11.15 5.16
C ARG A 168 14.20 -10.12 4.27
N ARG A 169 12.87 -10.11 4.21
CA ARG A 169 12.10 -9.15 3.42
C ARG A 169 12.03 -7.77 4.07
N VAL A 170 11.82 -7.72 5.39
CA VAL A 170 11.62 -6.47 6.14
C VAL A 170 12.95 -5.78 6.44
N GLU A 171 13.93 -6.53 6.93
CA GLU A 171 15.20 -6.00 7.45
C GLU A 171 16.34 -6.11 6.44
N ARG A 172 16.12 -6.77 5.29
CA ARG A 172 17.17 -7.18 4.33
C ARG A 172 18.30 -8.01 4.95
N ARG A 173 18.12 -8.45 6.20
CA ARG A 173 19.04 -9.24 7.00
C ARG A 173 18.25 -10.33 7.72
N ALA A 174 18.90 -11.44 8.04
CA ALA A 174 18.30 -12.52 8.82
C ALA A 174 19.36 -13.04 9.81
N GLU A 175 19.71 -12.17 10.76
CA GLU A 175 20.73 -12.47 11.76
C GLU A 175 20.34 -13.66 12.64
N GLY A 176 21.32 -14.47 13.04
CA GLY A 176 21.08 -15.65 13.87
C GLY A 176 20.53 -16.87 13.14
N TYR A 177 20.22 -16.80 11.84
CA TYR A 177 19.84 -17.97 11.05
C TYR A 177 21.04 -18.58 10.33
N LEU A 178 21.30 -19.86 10.61
CA LEU A 178 22.27 -20.68 9.91
C LEU A 178 21.66 -21.24 8.62
N LYS A 179 22.40 -21.19 7.51
CA LYS A 179 22.02 -21.83 6.25
C LYS A 179 22.44 -23.30 6.30
N LYS A 180 21.48 -24.22 6.21
CA LYS A 180 21.72 -25.67 6.11
C LYS A 180 21.03 -26.23 4.86
N ALA A 181 21.42 -27.44 4.43
CA ALA A 181 20.81 -28.13 3.29
C ALA A 181 19.28 -28.27 3.41
N ALA A 182 18.75 -28.44 4.63
CA ALA A 182 17.30 -28.53 4.89
C ALA A 182 16.56 -27.17 4.95
N GLY A 183 17.28 -26.06 4.75
CA GLY A 183 16.79 -24.68 4.83
C GLY A 183 17.35 -23.88 6.02
N PRO A 184 16.99 -22.60 6.12
CA PRO A 184 17.46 -21.69 7.17
C PRO A 184 16.95 -22.12 8.54
N TYR A 185 17.82 -22.06 9.55
CA TYR A 185 17.55 -22.53 10.91
C TYR A 185 18.18 -21.63 11.96
N ASN A 186 17.41 -21.21 12.97
CA ASN A 186 17.93 -20.43 14.08
C ASN A 186 18.26 -21.37 15.28
N PRO A 187 19.55 -21.56 15.64
CA PRO A 187 19.96 -22.47 16.72
C PRO A 187 19.49 -22.02 18.10
N LYS A 188 19.24 -20.72 18.31
CA LYS A 188 18.70 -20.20 19.58
C LYS A 188 17.30 -20.74 19.88
N THR A 189 16.57 -21.18 18.86
CA THR A 189 15.23 -21.73 19.03
C THR A 189 15.22 -23.19 19.51
N LYS A 190 16.36 -23.88 19.58
CA LYS A 190 16.44 -25.34 19.77
C LYS A 190 15.92 -25.83 21.13
N TYR A 191 16.32 -25.18 22.23
CA TYR A 191 16.07 -25.68 23.60
C TYR A 191 15.17 -24.77 24.46
N ALA A 192 15.19 -23.45 24.22
CA ALA A 192 14.31 -22.47 24.85
C ALA A 192 13.99 -21.39 23.82
N GLY A 193 12.95 -21.62 23.02
CA GLY A 193 12.63 -20.80 21.86
C GLY A 193 11.40 -19.92 22.07
N PRO A 194 11.19 -18.94 21.16
CA PRO A 194 10.03 -18.06 21.12
C PRO A 194 8.68 -18.81 21.07
N GLU A 195 8.67 -20.07 20.62
CA GLU A 195 7.50 -20.94 20.64
C GLU A 195 6.96 -21.20 22.06
N LYS A 196 7.84 -21.42 23.05
CA LYS A 196 7.41 -21.63 24.44
C LYS A 196 6.76 -20.38 25.00
N ILE A 197 7.32 -19.21 24.67
CA ILE A 197 6.77 -17.89 25.04
C ILE A 197 5.42 -17.68 24.34
N ALA A 198 5.31 -18.01 23.06
CA ALA A 198 4.06 -17.90 22.32
C ALA A 198 2.95 -18.78 22.91
N LYS A 199 3.28 -20.03 23.28
CA LYS A 199 2.32 -20.94 23.96
C LYS A 199 1.93 -20.42 25.34
N ALA A 200 2.90 -19.99 26.14
CA ALA A 200 2.64 -19.49 27.50
C ALA A 200 1.76 -18.24 27.51
N ASN A 201 1.87 -17.38 26.49
CA ASN A 201 1.04 -16.18 26.35
C ASN A 201 -0.25 -16.41 25.54
N GLY A 202 -0.58 -17.66 25.18
CA GLY A 202 -1.82 -17.99 24.45
C GLY A 202 -1.85 -17.51 23.00
N TYR A 203 -0.70 -17.17 22.41
CA TYR A 203 -0.61 -16.69 21.03
C TYR A 203 -0.80 -17.80 19.98
N ILE A 204 -0.54 -19.04 20.35
CA ILE A 204 -0.70 -20.24 19.54
C ILE A 204 -1.27 -21.36 20.41
N LEU A 205 -2.15 -22.20 19.85
CA LEU A 205 -2.77 -23.31 20.57
C LEU A 205 -1.76 -24.43 20.87
N GLN A 206 -1.96 -25.13 21.99
CA GLN A 206 -1.30 -26.43 22.21
C GLN A 206 -1.99 -27.47 21.32
N HIS A 207 -1.26 -27.94 20.32
CA HIS A 207 -1.56 -29.19 19.62
C HIS A 207 -0.72 -30.30 20.21
#